data_AF-A0A8J6RMD9-F1
#
_entry.id   AF-A0A8J6RMD9-F1
#
_cell.length_a   1.000
_cell.length_b   1.000
_cell.length_c   1.000
_cell.angle_alpha   90.00
_cell.angle_beta   90.00
_cell.angle_gamma   90.00
#
_symmetry.space_group_name_H-M   'P 1'
#
loop_
_entity.id
_entity.type
_entity.pdbx_description
1 polymer ?
#
loop_
_entity_poly.entity_id
_entity_poly.type
_entity_poly.pdbx_seq_one_letter_code
_entity_poly.pdbx_strand_id
1 'polypeptide(L)'
;MRLQTFYNARLNNQSVDYGIEAIASDEELATHIQEVLIWLKFLDPPVDGKFGPISSDALVEFQDVMKTSEPAVAEERGFLGLVTARLLIETPPSVVPKPEVDLTKNNLEARIIRYMLKMNYRVSVGPQRYNIVYVEGMDADGSLSSDAPNHFNDRRMVIEIPNQVPILRQNWEGTTEPGTAYTLNPMKGRAKEFGAARIAFGQYKAWKVGTHWGSGAEPHEALEQVSPVSVYRDKNKDFIRSGDFLDTGMFHINQHWGYDLPRNNIGMAGAGCLVGRTRQGHRDFMALIKQDKRYQLNKGYRFVTTIIPGDDLVRQFPA
;
A
#
# COMPACT_ATOMS: atom_id res chain seq x y z
N MET A 1 -12.64 13.69 -23.59
CA MET A 1 -11.77 13.76 -22.40
C MET A 1 -10.96 15.06 -22.45
N ARG A 2 -11.08 15.92 -21.44
CA ARG A 2 -10.37 17.22 -21.37
C ARG A 2 -8.85 17.12 -21.54
N LEU A 3 -8.24 16.06 -21.01
CA LEU A 3 -6.81 15.77 -21.19
C LEU A 3 -6.43 15.56 -22.68
N GLN A 4 -7.25 14.86 -23.45
CA GLN A 4 -7.05 14.70 -24.90
C GLN A 4 -7.20 16.05 -25.63
N THR A 5 -8.16 16.87 -25.22
CA THR A 5 -8.36 18.21 -25.78
C THR A 5 -7.15 19.10 -25.49
N PHE A 6 -6.59 19.04 -24.26
CA PHE A 6 -5.35 19.71 -23.91
C PHE A 6 -4.19 19.26 -24.81
N TYR A 7 -4.00 17.95 -24.97
CA TYR A 7 -2.94 17.39 -25.81
C TYR A 7 -3.08 17.82 -27.29
N ASN A 8 -4.28 17.72 -27.85
CA ASN A 8 -4.54 18.13 -29.24
C ASN A 8 -4.35 19.63 -29.46
N ALA A 9 -4.72 20.47 -28.48
CA ALA A 9 -4.46 21.91 -28.56
C ALA A 9 -2.95 22.19 -28.52
N ARG A 10 -2.22 21.47 -27.67
CA ARG A 10 -0.76 21.54 -27.52
C ARG A 10 0.01 21.15 -28.79
N LEU A 11 -0.46 20.15 -29.53
CA LEU A 11 0.13 19.75 -30.82
C LEU A 11 -0.01 20.84 -31.90
N ASN A 12 -1.06 21.67 -31.85
CA ASN A 12 -1.44 22.58 -32.92
C ASN A 12 -0.97 24.04 -32.75
N ASN A 13 -0.54 24.49 -31.55
CA ASN A 13 0.16 25.78 -31.34
C ASN A 13 0.62 25.99 -29.88
N GLN A 14 1.61 26.90 -29.69
CA GLN A 14 2.35 27.29 -28.46
C GLN A 14 1.50 27.64 -27.21
N SER A 15 0.68 26.73 -26.66
CA SER A 15 0.13 26.95 -25.31
C SER A 15 1.26 26.97 -24.28
N VAL A 16 1.00 27.48 -23.08
CA VAL A 16 1.95 27.36 -21.96
C VAL A 16 1.73 26.02 -21.27
N ASP A 17 2.77 25.46 -20.65
CA ASP A 17 2.63 24.29 -19.80
C ASP A 17 1.71 24.62 -18.63
N TYR A 18 0.86 23.67 -18.25
CA TYR A 18 0.00 23.86 -17.08
C TYR A 18 0.80 23.50 -15.84
N GLY A 19 1.18 24.51 -15.06
CA GLY A 19 1.63 24.28 -13.69
C GLY A 19 0.50 23.69 -12.84
N ILE A 20 0.84 23.19 -11.66
CA ILE A 20 -0.12 22.59 -10.71
C ILE A 20 -1.36 23.47 -10.47
N GLU A 21 -1.18 24.78 -10.31
CA GLU A 21 -2.28 25.71 -10.07
C GLU A 21 -3.25 25.79 -11.27
N ALA A 22 -2.72 25.76 -12.51
CA ALA A 22 -3.53 25.77 -13.71
C ALA A 22 -4.33 24.46 -13.86
N ILE A 23 -3.70 23.31 -13.55
CA ILE A 23 -4.40 22.03 -13.48
C ILE A 23 -5.51 22.08 -12.42
N ALA A 24 -5.21 22.60 -11.23
CA ALA A 24 -6.17 22.71 -10.12
C ALA A 24 -7.36 23.64 -10.43
N SER A 25 -7.16 24.63 -11.30
CA SER A 25 -8.23 25.54 -11.74
C SER A 25 -9.16 24.95 -12.80
N ASP A 26 -8.79 23.82 -13.42
CA ASP A 26 -9.59 23.13 -14.43
C ASP A 26 -10.07 21.78 -13.86
N GLU A 27 -11.26 21.80 -13.24
CA GLU A 27 -11.82 20.64 -12.53
C GLU A 27 -11.97 19.40 -13.44
N GLU A 28 -12.34 19.58 -14.71
CA GLU A 28 -12.50 18.49 -15.66
C GLU A 28 -11.13 17.90 -16.06
N LEU A 29 -10.11 18.73 -16.23
CA LEU A 29 -8.74 18.28 -16.49
C LEU A 29 -8.15 17.56 -15.27
N ALA A 30 -8.31 18.14 -14.08
CA ALA A 30 -7.88 17.56 -12.83
C ALA A 30 -8.49 16.16 -12.62
N THR A 31 -9.80 16.02 -12.82
CA THR A 31 -10.55 14.75 -12.74
C THR A 31 -9.95 13.71 -13.68
N HIS A 32 -9.77 14.03 -14.97
CA HIS A 32 -9.22 13.07 -15.92
C HIS A 32 -7.77 12.67 -15.61
N ILE A 33 -6.93 13.60 -15.14
CA ILE A 33 -5.55 13.25 -14.75
C ILE A 33 -5.57 12.32 -13.53
N GLN A 34 -6.44 12.57 -12.54
CA GLN A 34 -6.60 11.70 -11.38
C GLN A 34 -7.06 10.29 -11.81
N GLU A 35 -8.04 10.17 -12.71
CA GLU A 35 -8.50 8.88 -13.26
C GLU A 35 -7.36 8.08 -13.88
N VAL A 36 -6.56 8.73 -14.74
CA VAL A 36 -5.41 8.11 -15.39
C VAL A 36 -4.34 7.72 -14.37
N LEU A 37 -3.99 8.61 -13.43
CA LEU A 37 -3.02 8.29 -12.39
C LEU A 37 -3.51 7.14 -11.50
N ILE A 38 -4.82 7.02 -11.23
CA ILE A 38 -5.40 5.87 -10.52
C ILE A 38 -5.27 4.59 -11.34
N TRP A 39 -5.56 4.65 -12.64
CA TRP A 39 -5.42 3.51 -13.53
C TRP A 39 -3.97 3.01 -13.62
N LEU A 40 -3.02 3.95 -13.72
CA LEU A 40 -1.57 3.72 -13.69
C LEU A 40 -1.02 3.47 -12.26
N LYS A 41 -1.91 3.43 -11.26
CA LYS A 41 -1.64 3.17 -9.84
C LYS A 41 -0.91 4.28 -9.07
N PHE A 42 -0.60 5.43 -9.68
CA PHE A 42 0.11 6.56 -9.04
C PHE A 42 -0.71 7.28 -7.99
N LEU A 43 -2.04 7.22 -8.14
CA LEU A 43 -3.00 7.80 -7.24
C LEU A 43 -4.00 6.73 -6.79
N ASP A 44 -4.68 6.95 -5.67
CA ASP A 44 -5.75 6.06 -5.21
C ASP A 44 -7.12 6.69 -5.45
N PRO A 45 -8.16 5.87 -5.66
CA PRO A 45 -9.52 6.38 -5.68
C PRO A 45 -9.94 6.95 -4.30
N PRO A 46 -11.01 7.78 -4.26
CA PRO A 46 -11.80 8.24 -5.39
C PRO A 46 -11.18 9.45 -6.11
N VAL A 47 -11.62 9.68 -7.34
CA VAL A 47 -11.42 10.93 -8.07
C VAL A 47 -12.32 11.99 -7.44
N ASP A 48 -11.80 13.19 -7.22
CA ASP A 48 -12.54 14.28 -6.57
C ASP A 48 -12.41 15.64 -7.29
N GLY A 49 -11.71 15.69 -8.42
CA GLY A 49 -11.47 16.90 -9.21
C GLY A 49 -10.55 17.92 -8.53
N LYS A 50 -10.05 17.63 -7.32
CA LYS A 50 -9.22 18.55 -6.53
C LYS A 50 -7.75 18.23 -6.72
N PHE A 51 -7.07 19.04 -7.53
CA PHE A 51 -5.64 18.87 -7.80
C PHE A 51 -4.74 19.47 -6.70
N GLY A 52 -4.83 18.91 -5.50
CA GLY A 52 -4.01 19.31 -4.35
C GLY A 52 -2.67 18.56 -4.25
N PRO A 53 -1.94 18.69 -3.12
CA PRO A 53 -0.60 18.11 -2.95
C PRO A 53 -0.49 16.62 -3.25
N ILE A 54 -1.53 15.83 -2.96
CA ILE A 54 -1.54 14.39 -3.23
C ILE A 54 -1.53 14.10 -4.74
N SER A 55 -2.37 14.81 -5.51
CA SER A 55 -2.44 14.68 -6.97
C SER A 55 -1.15 15.20 -7.61
N SER A 56 -0.61 16.30 -7.09
CA SER A 56 0.68 16.87 -7.53
C SER A 56 1.85 15.92 -7.31
N ASP A 57 1.95 15.31 -6.12
CA ASP A 57 2.97 14.32 -5.80
C ASP A 57 2.85 13.09 -6.71
N ALA A 58 1.62 12.62 -6.98
CA ALA A 58 1.37 11.50 -7.87
C ALA A 58 1.78 11.80 -9.33
N LEU A 59 1.51 13.01 -9.83
CA LEU A 59 1.95 13.45 -11.15
C LEU A 59 3.48 13.51 -11.23
N VAL A 60 4.13 14.10 -10.22
CA VAL A 60 5.59 14.17 -10.16
C VAL A 60 6.20 12.78 -10.06
N GLU A 61 5.62 11.87 -9.27
CA GLU A 61 6.06 10.47 -9.19
C GLU A 61 5.93 9.76 -10.55
N PHE A 62 4.82 9.98 -11.26
CA PHE A 62 4.64 9.48 -12.62
C PHE A 62 5.74 9.97 -13.55
N GLN A 63 6.02 11.27 -13.57
CA GLN A 63 7.09 11.84 -14.40
C GLN A 63 8.47 11.31 -14.02
N ASP A 64 8.75 11.22 -12.72
CA ASP A 64 10.02 10.67 -12.21
C ASP A 64 10.22 9.20 -12.59
N VAL A 65 9.15 8.40 -12.73
CA VAL A 65 9.20 7.02 -13.21
C VAL A 65 9.35 6.98 -14.74
N MET A 66 8.53 7.74 -15.47
CA MET A 66 8.55 7.73 -16.94
C MET A 66 9.85 8.27 -17.53
N LYS A 67 10.57 9.14 -16.83
CA LYS A 67 11.87 9.67 -17.33
C LYS A 67 12.92 8.59 -17.57
N THR A 68 12.75 7.40 -16.98
CA THR A 68 13.67 6.27 -17.18
C THR A 68 13.58 5.68 -18.59
N SER A 69 12.39 5.73 -19.21
CA SER A 69 12.16 5.34 -20.61
C SER A 69 12.03 6.53 -21.56
N GLU A 70 11.58 7.68 -21.08
CA GLU A 70 11.29 8.89 -21.85
C GLU A 70 11.95 10.12 -21.21
N PRO A 71 13.28 10.31 -21.36
CA PRO A 71 14.03 11.34 -20.64
C PRO A 71 13.50 12.78 -20.80
N ALA A 72 12.83 13.08 -21.91
CA ALA A 72 12.26 14.39 -22.20
C ALA A 72 11.20 14.84 -21.17
N VAL A 73 10.54 13.91 -20.47
CA VAL A 73 9.56 14.26 -19.43
C VAL A 73 10.20 14.94 -18.20
N ALA A 74 11.52 14.84 -18.04
CA ALA A 74 12.23 15.50 -16.93
C ALA A 74 12.11 17.03 -16.99
N GLU A 75 12.01 17.61 -18.18
CA GLU A 75 11.83 19.06 -18.40
C GLU A 75 10.43 19.54 -17.99
N GLU A 76 9.45 18.63 -17.91
CA GLU A 76 8.07 18.94 -17.53
C GLU A 76 7.78 18.60 -16.06
N ARG A 77 8.79 18.33 -15.24
CA ARG A 77 8.59 17.89 -13.85
C ARG A 77 7.76 18.88 -13.04
N GLY A 78 6.59 18.47 -12.58
CA GLY A 78 5.62 19.30 -11.85
C GLY A 78 4.68 20.13 -12.74
N PHE A 79 4.75 19.95 -14.06
CA PHE A 79 3.92 20.61 -15.05
C PHE A 79 3.25 19.58 -15.97
N LEU A 80 2.05 19.89 -16.47
CA LEU A 80 1.45 19.16 -17.58
C LEU A 80 1.86 19.84 -18.89
N GLY A 81 2.87 19.28 -19.55
CA GLY A 81 3.26 19.66 -20.90
C GLY A 81 2.88 18.62 -21.95
N LEU A 82 3.43 18.77 -23.16
CA LEU A 82 3.10 17.91 -24.30
C LEU A 82 3.52 16.46 -24.05
N VAL A 83 4.71 16.24 -23.48
CA VAL A 83 5.27 14.91 -23.24
C VAL A 83 4.50 14.21 -22.14
N THR A 84 4.25 14.88 -21.02
CA THR A 84 3.48 14.37 -19.88
C THR A 84 2.06 14.03 -20.29
N ALA A 85 1.39 14.92 -21.05
CA ALA A 85 0.03 14.67 -21.53
C ALA A 85 -0.03 13.44 -22.46
N ARG A 86 0.90 13.32 -23.42
CA ARG A 86 1.03 12.13 -24.28
C ARG A 86 1.20 10.86 -23.44
N LEU A 87 2.14 10.87 -22.51
CA LEU A 87 2.43 9.70 -21.69
C LEU A 87 1.24 9.30 -20.80
N LEU A 88 0.52 10.26 -20.22
CA LEU A 88 -0.70 9.97 -19.47
C LEU A 88 -1.77 9.32 -20.37
N ILE A 89 -1.90 9.75 -21.62
CA ILE A 89 -2.89 9.20 -22.56
C ILE A 89 -2.49 7.81 -23.06
N GLU A 90 -1.22 7.61 -23.40
CA GLU A 90 -0.76 6.48 -24.21
C GLU A 90 -0.14 5.34 -23.39
N THR A 91 0.24 5.57 -22.13
CA THR A 91 0.94 4.57 -21.30
C THR A 91 -0.04 3.60 -20.66
N PRO A 92 -0.08 2.30 -21.03
CA PRO A 92 -0.78 1.30 -20.23
C PRO A 92 0.02 0.91 -18.96
N PRO A 93 -0.65 0.42 -17.89
CA PRO A 93 0.03 -0.02 -16.67
C PRO A 93 1.13 -1.07 -16.89
N SER A 94 1.04 -1.88 -17.94
CA SER A 94 2.02 -2.92 -18.26
C SER A 94 3.36 -2.39 -18.77
N VAL A 95 3.43 -1.14 -19.26
CA VAL A 95 4.66 -0.54 -19.79
C VAL A 95 5.24 0.53 -18.88
N VAL A 96 4.59 0.83 -17.74
CA VAL A 96 5.16 1.72 -16.72
C VAL A 96 6.51 1.12 -16.28
N PRO A 97 7.62 1.88 -16.39
CA PRO A 97 8.93 1.39 -16.00
C PRO A 97 8.95 0.89 -14.56
N LYS A 98 9.51 -0.30 -14.35
CA LYS A 98 9.77 -0.83 -13.02
C LYS A 98 11.05 -0.20 -12.48
N PRO A 99 11.12 0.08 -11.15
CA PRO A 99 12.32 0.65 -10.59
C PRO A 99 13.50 -0.32 -10.72
N GLU A 100 14.67 0.22 -11.03
CA GLU A 100 15.92 -0.53 -10.97
C GLU A 100 16.27 -0.80 -9.49
N VAL A 101 16.45 -2.07 -9.17
CA VAL A 101 16.78 -2.54 -7.82
C VAL A 101 17.85 -3.63 -7.96
N ASP A 102 18.96 -3.49 -7.24
CA ASP A 102 19.96 -4.53 -7.12
C ASP A 102 19.40 -5.68 -6.27
N LEU A 103 18.98 -6.73 -6.97
CA LEU A 103 18.45 -7.96 -6.42
C LEU A 103 19.42 -9.12 -6.64
N THR A 104 20.73 -8.86 -6.65
CA THR A 104 21.76 -9.91 -6.77
C THR A 104 21.84 -10.81 -5.52
N LYS A 105 21.53 -10.26 -4.34
CA LYS A 105 21.50 -11.01 -3.07
C LYS A 105 20.25 -11.89 -2.97
N ASN A 106 20.34 -13.00 -2.25
CA ASN A 106 19.18 -13.87 -1.96
C ASN A 106 18.64 -13.78 -0.54
N ASN A 107 18.90 -12.66 0.16
CA ASN A 107 18.32 -12.40 1.48
C ASN A 107 16.81 -12.12 1.40
N LEU A 108 16.14 -12.14 2.56
CA LEU A 108 14.69 -12.06 2.67
C LEU A 108 14.11 -10.80 2.00
N GLU A 109 14.71 -9.64 2.22
CA GLU A 109 14.25 -8.39 1.62
C GLU A 109 14.38 -8.39 0.09
N ALA A 110 15.45 -8.94 -0.48
CA ALA A 110 15.57 -9.06 -1.93
C ALA A 110 14.52 -10.01 -2.52
N ARG A 111 14.25 -11.15 -1.84
CA ARG A 111 13.20 -12.10 -2.24
C ARG A 111 11.81 -11.46 -2.21
N ILE A 112 11.50 -10.70 -1.15
CA ILE A 112 10.24 -9.95 -1.03
C ILE A 112 10.11 -8.92 -2.16
N ILE A 113 11.16 -8.15 -2.45
CA ILE A 113 11.10 -7.15 -3.52
C ILE A 113 10.96 -7.82 -4.90
N ARG A 114 11.62 -8.96 -5.15
CA ARG A 114 11.40 -9.74 -6.39
C ARG A 114 9.93 -10.18 -6.51
N TYR A 115 9.35 -10.66 -5.41
CA TYR A 115 7.94 -11.02 -5.38
C TYR A 115 7.04 -9.84 -5.72
N MET A 116 7.25 -8.69 -5.06
CA MET A 116 6.50 -7.47 -5.34
C MET A 116 6.60 -7.05 -6.82
N LEU A 117 7.80 -7.05 -7.40
CA LEU A 117 8.01 -6.71 -8.82
C LEU A 117 7.35 -7.71 -9.78
N LYS A 118 7.35 -9.01 -9.43
CA LYS A 118 6.69 -10.05 -10.22
C LYS A 118 5.16 -9.90 -10.19
N MET A 119 4.61 -9.53 -9.03
CA MET A 119 3.18 -9.27 -8.86
C MET A 119 2.73 -7.89 -9.37
N ASN A 120 3.63 -7.13 -10.01
CA ASN A 120 3.40 -5.75 -10.45
C ASN A 120 2.95 -4.81 -9.32
N TYR A 121 3.39 -5.09 -8.09
CA TYR A 121 3.24 -4.18 -6.97
C TYR A 121 4.25 -3.05 -7.06
N ARG A 122 3.87 -1.89 -6.51
CA ARG A 122 4.73 -0.72 -6.44
C ARG A 122 5.83 -0.94 -5.43
N VAL A 123 7.04 -0.63 -5.83
CA VAL A 123 8.24 -0.68 -4.99
C VAL A 123 8.78 0.74 -4.89
N SER A 124 8.81 1.26 -3.66
CA SER A 124 9.36 2.58 -3.36
C SER A 124 10.87 2.47 -3.26
N VAL A 125 11.58 3.23 -4.10
CA VAL A 125 13.05 3.32 -4.10
C VAL A 125 13.48 4.73 -3.67
N GLY A 126 14.59 4.78 -2.95
CA GLY A 126 15.22 5.99 -2.44
C GLY A 126 15.29 6.06 -0.92
N PRO A 127 16.12 6.98 -0.39
CA PRO A 127 16.33 7.12 1.05
C PRO A 127 15.06 7.61 1.74
N GLN A 128 14.73 6.96 2.86
CA GLN A 128 13.53 7.19 3.69
C GLN A 128 12.24 7.13 2.87
N ARG A 129 12.17 6.20 1.91
CA ARG A 129 10.94 5.81 1.22
C ARG A 129 10.67 4.36 1.55
N TYR A 130 9.76 4.13 2.48
CA TYR A 130 9.55 2.83 3.08
C TYR A 130 8.51 2.00 2.31
N ASN A 131 8.76 0.70 2.23
CA ASN A 131 7.82 -0.32 1.80
C ASN A 131 7.36 -1.08 3.04
N ILE A 132 6.07 -0.98 3.38
CA ILE A 132 5.47 -1.76 4.47
C ILE A 132 4.97 -3.06 3.86
N VAL A 133 5.43 -4.19 4.39
CA VAL A 133 5.08 -5.52 3.89
C VAL A 133 4.69 -6.41 5.06
N TYR A 134 3.56 -7.09 4.94
CA TYR A 134 3.19 -8.22 5.78
C TYR A 134 3.37 -9.50 4.98
N VAL A 135 4.02 -10.49 5.60
CA VAL A 135 4.13 -11.84 5.05
C VAL A 135 3.45 -12.79 6.01
N GLU A 136 2.37 -13.40 5.55
CA GLU A 136 1.60 -14.37 6.33
C GLU A 136 2.34 -15.70 6.45
N GLY A 137 2.26 -16.34 7.62
CA GLY A 137 2.80 -17.68 7.83
C GLY A 137 4.33 -17.77 7.76
N MET A 138 5.06 -16.76 8.26
CA MET A 138 6.52 -16.68 8.15
C MET A 138 7.20 -16.35 9.49
N ASP A 139 8.32 -17.03 9.76
CA ASP A 139 9.19 -16.77 10.91
C ASP A 139 10.22 -15.66 10.62
N ALA A 140 10.90 -15.18 11.67
CA ALA A 140 11.78 -14.01 11.57
C ALA A 140 13.00 -14.21 10.65
N ASP A 141 13.43 -15.46 10.45
CA ASP A 141 14.51 -15.86 9.56
C ASP A 141 14.08 -16.05 8.09
N GLY A 142 12.78 -15.88 7.80
CA GLY A 142 12.22 -16.03 6.46
C GLY A 142 11.83 -17.46 6.09
N SER A 143 11.84 -18.40 7.04
CA SER A 143 11.26 -19.74 6.89
C SER A 143 9.74 -19.71 7.13
N LEU A 144 9.03 -20.75 6.65
CA LEU A 144 7.58 -20.87 6.86
C LEU A 144 7.29 -21.32 8.29
N SER A 145 6.27 -20.71 8.89
CA SER A 145 5.68 -21.22 10.12
C SER A 145 4.58 -22.25 9.79
N SER A 146 3.96 -22.83 10.82
CA SER A 146 2.82 -23.74 10.63
C SER A 146 1.54 -23.06 10.18
N ASP A 147 1.55 -21.73 10.06
CA ASP A 147 0.40 -20.88 9.75
C ASP A 147 -0.86 -21.18 10.60
N ALA A 148 -0.66 -21.45 11.89
CA ALA A 148 -1.75 -21.81 12.79
C ALA A 148 -2.72 -20.62 13.00
N PRO A 149 -4.04 -20.83 12.92
CA PRO A 149 -5.01 -19.78 13.22
C PRO A 149 -4.83 -19.21 14.62
N ASN A 150 -5.17 -17.92 14.80
CA ASN A 150 -5.13 -17.23 16.09
C ASN A 150 -3.72 -17.06 16.69
N HIS A 151 -2.69 -17.03 15.85
CA HIS A 151 -1.31 -16.77 16.25
C HIS A 151 -0.77 -15.45 15.67
N PHE A 152 0.23 -14.87 16.33
CA PHE A 152 1.10 -13.84 15.77
C PHE A 152 2.29 -14.51 15.07
N ASN A 153 1.99 -15.17 13.96
CA ASN A 153 2.89 -15.99 13.14
C ASN A 153 3.18 -15.38 11.76
N ASP A 154 2.83 -14.10 11.60
CA ASP A 154 3.15 -13.32 10.41
C ASP A 154 4.26 -12.33 10.72
N ARG A 155 4.86 -11.78 9.67
CA ARG A 155 5.91 -10.76 9.78
C ARG A 155 5.41 -9.42 9.29
N ARG A 156 5.42 -8.40 10.15
CA ARG A 156 5.32 -6.99 9.76
C ARG A 156 6.72 -6.46 9.51
N MET A 157 7.01 -6.05 8.29
CA MET A 157 8.33 -5.60 7.86
C MET A 157 8.30 -4.21 7.25
N VAL A 158 9.42 -3.51 7.42
CA VAL A 158 9.69 -2.25 6.72
C VAL A 158 11.00 -2.41 5.95
N ILE A 159 10.90 -2.27 4.62
CA ILE A 159 12.04 -2.37 3.70
C ILE A 159 12.31 -1.00 3.10
N GLU A 160 13.57 -0.58 3.10
CA GLU A 160 14.05 0.64 2.43
C GLU A 160 14.99 0.26 1.29
N ILE A 161 15.04 1.06 0.22
CA ILE A 161 15.92 0.83 -0.94
C ILE A 161 16.68 2.12 -1.25
N PRO A 162 17.62 2.58 -0.39
CA PRO A 162 18.20 3.92 -0.50
C PRO A 162 19.08 4.12 -1.74
N ASN A 163 19.91 3.12 -2.07
CA ASN A 163 20.86 3.14 -3.19
C ASN A 163 20.62 1.90 -4.08
N GLN A 164 19.38 1.70 -4.50
CA GLN A 164 18.93 0.55 -5.30
C GLN A 164 19.08 -0.82 -4.62
N VAL A 165 19.74 -0.91 -3.46
CA VAL A 165 19.89 -2.14 -2.68
C VAL A 165 18.80 -2.20 -1.59
N PRO A 166 17.97 -3.26 -1.53
CA PRO A 166 17.02 -3.45 -0.45
C PRO A 166 17.71 -3.68 0.90
N ILE A 167 17.16 -3.06 1.94
CA ILE A 167 17.59 -3.21 3.32
C ILE A 167 16.35 -3.47 4.18
N LEU A 168 16.33 -4.60 4.89
CA LEU A 168 15.33 -4.86 5.94
C LEU A 168 15.61 -3.95 7.14
N ARG A 169 14.82 -2.88 7.30
CA ARG A 169 15.03 -1.92 8.40
C ARG A 169 14.56 -2.50 9.73
N GLN A 170 13.40 -3.14 9.71
CA GLN A 170 12.77 -3.74 10.88
C GLN A 170 11.87 -4.90 10.49
N ASN A 171 11.73 -5.85 11.43
CA ASN A 171 10.94 -7.06 11.27
C ASN A 171 10.28 -7.44 12.60
N TRP A 172 8.97 -7.25 12.72
CA TRP A 172 8.19 -7.52 13.93
C TRP A 172 7.26 -8.71 13.75
N GLU A 173 6.99 -9.43 14.85
CA GLU A 173 5.88 -10.38 14.92
C GLU A 173 4.56 -9.63 14.74
N GLY A 174 3.68 -10.20 13.92
CA GLY A 174 2.34 -9.67 13.71
C GLY A 174 1.39 -10.73 13.22
N THR A 175 0.22 -10.27 12.77
CA THR A 175 -0.80 -11.08 12.13
C THR A 175 -1.59 -10.21 11.15
N THR A 176 -2.01 -10.83 10.06
CA THR A 176 -2.95 -10.31 9.05
C THR A 176 -4.33 -10.97 9.20
N GLU A 177 -4.45 -11.89 10.17
CA GLU A 177 -5.61 -12.73 10.40
C GLU A 177 -6.40 -12.29 11.64
N PRO A 178 -7.73 -12.49 11.66
CA PRO A 178 -8.55 -12.30 12.84
C PRO A 178 -8.23 -13.33 13.93
N GLY A 179 -8.39 -12.92 15.19
CA GLY A 179 -8.39 -13.86 16.31
C GLY A 179 -9.62 -14.77 16.29
N THR A 180 -9.49 -15.97 16.87
CA THR A 180 -10.57 -16.98 16.93
C THR A 180 -11.87 -16.41 17.51
N ALA A 181 -11.77 -15.47 18.46
CA ALA A 181 -12.93 -14.82 19.05
C ALA A 181 -13.84 -14.17 17.99
N TYR A 182 -13.25 -13.51 16.98
CA TYR A 182 -14.00 -12.85 15.92
C TYR A 182 -14.35 -13.77 14.76
N THR A 183 -13.57 -14.82 14.48
CA THR A 183 -13.98 -15.85 13.52
C THR A 183 -15.23 -16.58 14.01
N LEU A 184 -15.23 -17.01 15.28
CA LEU A 184 -16.37 -17.75 15.84
C LEU A 184 -17.56 -16.85 16.15
N ASN A 185 -17.30 -15.59 16.55
CA ASN A 185 -18.32 -14.59 16.84
C ASN A 185 -18.04 -13.28 16.08
N PRO A 186 -18.36 -13.23 14.77
CA PRO A 186 -18.12 -12.05 13.96
C PRO A 186 -18.82 -10.80 14.51
N MET A 187 -18.19 -9.64 14.27
CA MET A 187 -18.74 -8.33 14.65
C MET A 187 -20.10 -8.07 13.97
N LYS A 188 -20.82 -7.04 14.42
CA LYS A 188 -22.10 -6.60 13.83
C LYS A 188 -21.94 -6.17 12.36
N GLY A 189 -23.07 -5.97 11.66
CA GLY A 189 -23.09 -5.51 10.28
C GLY A 189 -22.63 -6.60 9.31
N ARG A 190 -21.83 -6.23 8.30
CA ARG A 190 -21.37 -7.14 7.24
C ARG A 190 -20.67 -8.39 7.78
N ALA A 191 -19.90 -8.25 8.86
CA ALA A 191 -19.21 -9.40 9.46
C ALA A 191 -20.20 -10.43 10.04
N LYS A 192 -21.36 -10.00 10.56
CA LYS A 192 -22.38 -10.91 11.09
C LYS A 192 -23.07 -11.71 9.99
N GLU A 193 -23.23 -11.11 8.82
CA GLU A 193 -23.91 -11.70 7.66
C GLU A 193 -22.99 -12.62 6.84
N PHE A 194 -21.75 -12.18 6.66
CA PHE A 194 -20.81 -12.84 5.75
C PHE A 194 -19.62 -13.49 6.45
N GLY A 195 -19.36 -13.24 7.73
CA GLY A 195 -18.22 -13.82 8.45
C GLY A 195 -17.10 -12.84 8.78
N ALA A 196 -16.07 -13.34 9.49
CA ALA A 196 -14.92 -12.52 9.85
C ALA A 196 -14.15 -12.04 8.62
N ALA A 197 -13.53 -10.87 8.71
CA ALA A 197 -12.69 -10.35 7.64
C ALA A 197 -11.29 -10.96 7.70
N ARG A 198 -10.83 -11.53 6.58
CA ARG A 198 -9.44 -11.89 6.32
C ARG A 198 -8.97 -11.02 5.16
N ILE A 199 -8.01 -10.12 5.38
CA ILE A 199 -7.59 -9.18 4.33
C ILE A 199 -7.11 -9.96 3.09
N ALA A 200 -7.55 -9.57 1.90
CA ALA A 200 -7.13 -10.24 0.68
C ALA A 200 -5.67 -9.90 0.39
N PHE A 201 -4.87 -10.89 0.00
CA PHE A 201 -3.50 -10.65 -0.45
C PHE A 201 -3.48 -9.64 -1.61
N GLY A 202 -2.53 -8.70 -1.55
CA GLY A 202 -2.52 -7.56 -2.44
C GLY A 202 -1.70 -6.40 -1.92
N GLN A 203 -1.75 -5.29 -2.65
CA GLN A 203 -1.14 -4.03 -2.24
C GLN A 203 -2.21 -2.95 -2.19
N TYR A 204 -2.30 -2.24 -1.07
CA TYR A 204 -3.29 -1.21 -0.82
C TYR A 204 -2.62 0.06 -0.33
N LYS A 205 -3.04 1.21 -0.85
CA LYS A 205 -2.65 2.52 -0.32
C LYS A 205 -3.84 3.09 0.43
N ALA A 206 -4.04 2.55 1.62
CA ALA A 206 -5.30 2.64 2.33
C ALA A 206 -5.19 3.17 3.75
N TRP A 207 -3.99 3.58 4.20
CA TRP A 207 -3.81 3.99 5.60
C TRP A 207 -3.12 5.34 5.74
N LYS A 208 -3.48 6.13 6.75
CA LYS A 208 -2.75 7.34 7.17
C LYS A 208 -2.38 7.23 8.65
N VAL A 209 -1.46 8.07 9.11
CA VAL A 209 -1.24 8.22 10.56
C VAL A 209 -2.52 8.73 11.21
N GLY A 210 -2.99 8.01 12.23
CA GLY A 210 -4.22 8.29 12.95
C GLY A 210 -4.24 7.59 14.29
N THR A 211 -5.43 7.32 14.82
CA THR A 211 -5.62 6.70 16.13
C THR A 211 -6.45 5.43 15.98
N HIS A 212 -5.95 4.32 16.51
CA HIS A 212 -6.78 3.15 16.76
C HIS A 212 -7.46 3.32 18.13
N TRP A 213 -8.78 3.45 18.12
CA TRP A 213 -9.58 3.64 19.33
C TRP A 213 -9.95 2.32 20.02
N GLY A 214 -10.05 1.22 19.26
CA GLY A 214 -10.48 -0.08 19.77
C GLY A 214 -11.83 -0.01 20.47
N SER A 215 -11.94 -0.61 21.65
CA SER A 215 -13.10 -0.48 22.55
C SER A 215 -13.15 0.86 23.31
N GLY A 216 -12.18 1.75 23.08
CA GLY A 216 -12.00 3.02 23.80
C GLY A 216 -11.14 2.93 25.06
N ALA A 217 -10.76 1.72 25.50
CA ALA A 217 -10.00 1.53 26.74
C ALA A 217 -8.51 1.91 26.62
N GLU A 218 -7.92 1.80 25.43
CA GLU A 218 -6.52 2.14 25.19
C GLU A 218 -6.31 2.71 23.78
N PRO A 219 -6.76 3.96 23.51
CA PRO A 219 -6.51 4.63 22.24
C PRO A 219 -5.02 4.83 22.01
N HIS A 220 -4.56 4.59 20.77
CA HIS A 220 -3.14 4.72 20.45
C HIS A 220 -2.89 5.12 19.00
N GLU A 221 -1.73 5.74 18.76
CA GLU A 221 -1.26 6.07 17.40
C GLU A 221 -1.14 4.79 16.57
N ALA A 222 -1.68 4.83 15.35
CA ALA A 222 -1.77 3.70 14.45
C ALA A 222 -1.78 4.18 12.99
N LEU A 223 -1.72 3.24 12.05
CA LEU A 223 -2.13 3.50 10.68
C LEU A 223 -3.64 3.24 10.54
N GLU A 224 -4.43 4.29 10.43
CA GLU A 224 -5.89 4.25 10.33
C GLU A 224 -6.34 4.03 8.88
N GLN A 225 -7.29 3.12 8.66
CA GLN A 225 -7.88 2.90 7.34
C GLN A 225 -8.62 4.15 6.84
N VAL A 226 -8.26 4.61 5.65
CA VAL A 226 -8.87 5.77 4.96
C VAL A 226 -9.23 5.54 3.49
N SER A 227 -8.94 4.34 2.97
CA SER A 227 -9.40 3.92 1.64
C SER A 227 -9.94 2.48 1.70
N PRO A 228 -10.87 2.08 0.82
CA PRO A 228 -11.37 0.72 0.78
C PRO A 228 -10.25 -0.31 0.61
N VAL A 229 -10.39 -1.44 1.29
CA VAL A 229 -9.56 -2.64 1.09
C VAL A 229 -10.47 -3.82 0.78
N SER A 230 -9.91 -4.87 0.20
CA SER A 230 -10.64 -6.12 -0.07
C SER A 230 -10.36 -7.14 1.04
N VAL A 231 -11.40 -7.86 1.45
CA VAL A 231 -11.34 -8.94 2.45
C VAL A 231 -12.14 -10.13 1.95
N TYR A 232 -11.69 -11.33 2.32
CA TYR A 232 -12.50 -12.53 2.25
C TYR A 232 -13.31 -12.67 3.54
N ARG A 233 -14.59 -13.02 3.39
CA ARG A 233 -15.54 -13.13 4.49
C ARG A 233 -15.76 -14.59 4.87
N ASP A 234 -15.14 -15.00 5.97
CA ASP A 234 -15.09 -16.37 6.49
C ASP A 234 -16.42 -16.74 7.16
N LYS A 235 -17.41 -17.07 6.34
CA LYS A 235 -18.79 -17.36 6.77
C LYS A 235 -18.90 -18.72 7.42
N ASN A 236 -18.17 -19.69 6.88
CA ASN A 236 -18.17 -21.08 7.30
C ASN A 236 -17.24 -21.34 8.49
N LYS A 237 -16.41 -20.37 8.88
CA LYS A 237 -15.53 -20.37 10.06
C LYS A 237 -14.44 -21.44 9.97
N ASP A 238 -13.94 -21.67 8.76
CA ASP A 238 -12.90 -22.67 8.47
C ASP A 238 -11.48 -22.09 8.55
N PHE A 239 -11.38 -20.79 8.82
CA PHE A 239 -10.13 -20.07 9.01
C PHE A 239 -9.29 -19.83 7.75
N ILE A 240 -9.85 -20.04 6.57
CA ILE A 240 -9.13 -19.82 5.31
C ILE A 240 -9.83 -18.79 4.42
N ARG A 241 -9.15 -18.29 3.38
CA ARG A 241 -9.70 -17.33 2.41
C ARG A 241 -10.36 -18.00 1.20
N SER A 242 -9.98 -19.24 0.90
CA SER A 242 -10.30 -19.90 -0.37
C SER A 242 -11.78 -20.23 -0.48
N GLY A 243 -12.45 -19.69 -1.50
CA GLY A 243 -13.88 -19.92 -1.74
C GLY A 243 -14.82 -18.94 -1.02
N ASP A 244 -14.27 -18.05 -0.19
CA ASP A 244 -15.05 -17.04 0.52
C ASP A 244 -15.50 -15.88 -0.37
N PHE A 245 -16.53 -15.18 0.10
CA PHE A 245 -17.02 -13.97 -0.54
C PHE A 245 -16.01 -12.83 -0.44
N LEU A 246 -15.59 -12.30 -1.59
CA LEU A 246 -14.74 -11.12 -1.69
C LEU A 246 -15.56 -9.85 -1.48
N ASP A 247 -15.22 -9.10 -0.44
CA ASP A 247 -15.89 -7.88 -0.01
C ASP A 247 -14.92 -6.70 -0.01
N THR A 248 -15.26 -5.58 -0.68
CA THR A 248 -14.41 -4.39 -0.75
C THR A 248 -15.11 -3.20 -0.09
N GLY A 249 -14.43 -2.54 0.85
CA GLY A 249 -15.04 -1.42 1.57
C GLY A 249 -14.21 -0.85 2.71
N MET A 250 -14.84 0.06 3.45
CA MET A 250 -14.32 0.62 4.70
C MET A 250 -14.73 -0.29 5.86
N PHE A 251 -13.76 -0.86 6.56
CA PHE A 251 -13.98 -1.86 7.62
C PHE A 251 -13.31 -1.49 8.95
N HIS A 252 -12.65 -0.34 9.01
CA HIS A 252 -11.80 0.08 10.13
C HIS A 252 -10.65 -0.91 10.42
N ILE A 253 -10.12 -1.52 9.36
CA ILE A 253 -8.94 -2.39 9.41
C ILE A 253 -7.70 -1.52 9.57
N ASN A 254 -7.37 -1.19 10.82
CA ASN A 254 -6.21 -0.37 11.15
C ASN A 254 -4.95 -1.24 11.25
N GLN A 255 -3.76 -0.61 11.16
CA GLN A 255 -2.51 -1.25 11.56
C GLN A 255 -2.07 -0.77 12.93
N HIS A 256 -2.14 -1.65 13.92
CA HIS A 256 -2.04 -1.27 15.34
C HIS A 256 -1.30 -2.33 16.18
N TRP A 257 -1.23 -2.18 17.51
CA TRP A 257 -0.58 -3.17 18.38
C TRP A 257 -1.51 -4.29 18.86
N GLY A 258 -0.91 -5.42 19.21
CA GLY A 258 -1.57 -6.62 19.73
C GLY A 258 -1.60 -6.72 21.25
N TYR A 259 -1.43 -5.60 21.95
CA TYR A 259 -1.56 -5.50 23.41
C TYR A 259 -0.61 -6.40 24.20
N ASP A 260 0.54 -6.76 23.63
CA ASP A 260 1.53 -7.67 24.23
C ASP A 260 0.95 -9.06 24.56
N LEU A 261 -0.12 -9.46 23.85
CA LEU A 261 -0.68 -10.79 23.96
C LEU A 261 0.35 -11.87 23.59
N PRO A 262 0.19 -13.10 24.13
CA PRO A 262 1.12 -14.18 23.84
C PRO A 262 1.05 -14.54 22.34
N ARG A 263 2.18 -15.00 21.80
CA ARG A 263 2.32 -15.31 20.37
C ARG A 263 1.26 -16.27 19.84
N ASN A 264 0.79 -17.21 20.67
CA ASN A 264 -0.19 -18.23 20.29
C ASN A 264 -1.66 -17.83 20.55
N ASN A 265 -1.94 -16.55 20.81
CA ASN A 265 -3.32 -16.11 21.01
C ASN A 265 -3.51 -14.63 20.65
N ILE A 266 -4.09 -14.35 19.48
CA ILE A 266 -4.49 -13.00 19.07
C ILE A 266 -5.62 -12.45 19.97
N GLY A 267 -6.42 -13.33 20.57
CA GLY A 267 -7.53 -12.95 21.43
C GLY A 267 -8.52 -12.03 20.71
N MET A 268 -8.77 -10.86 21.30
CA MET A 268 -9.64 -9.82 20.74
C MET A 268 -8.87 -8.67 20.06
N ALA A 269 -7.57 -8.84 19.81
CA ALA A 269 -6.74 -7.76 19.28
C ALA A 269 -6.98 -7.45 17.81
N GLY A 270 -7.54 -8.36 17.01
CA GLY A 270 -7.77 -8.12 15.59
C GLY A 270 -9.02 -8.82 15.07
N ALA A 271 -9.99 -8.05 14.55
CA ALA A 271 -11.17 -8.55 13.85
C ALA A 271 -10.99 -8.53 12.30
N GLY A 272 -9.74 -8.62 11.85
CA GLY A 272 -9.31 -8.39 10.47
C GLY A 272 -8.30 -7.23 10.31
N CYS A 273 -7.95 -6.55 11.41
CA CYS A 273 -6.86 -5.56 11.45
C CYS A 273 -5.50 -6.17 11.14
N LEU A 274 -4.53 -5.34 10.73
CA LEU A 274 -3.13 -5.73 10.65
C LEU A 274 -2.45 -5.44 12.00
N VAL A 275 -2.08 -6.46 12.76
CA VAL A 275 -1.71 -6.27 14.16
C VAL A 275 -0.25 -6.66 14.38
N GLY A 276 0.58 -5.74 14.87
CA GLY A 276 1.92 -6.08 15.37
C GLY A 276 1.86 -6.43 16.85
N ARG A 277 2.42 -7.56 17.26
CA ARG A 277 2.13 -8.17 18.57
C ARG A 277 2.39 -7.26 19.77
N THR A 278 3.57 -6.64 19.83
CA THR A 278 3.99 -5.88 21.01
C THR A 278 3.70 -4.38 20.90
N ARG A 279 3.41 -3.75 22.04
CA ARG A 279 3.25 -2.29 22.13
C ARG A 279 4.53 -1.57 21.73
N GLN A 280 5.68 -2.03 22.25
CA GLN A 280 6.98 -1.43 21.93
C GLN A 280 7.29 -1.54 20.44
N GLY A 281 7.14 -2.73 19.85
CA GLY A 281 7.39 -2.92 18.42
C GLY A 281 6.46 -2.09 17.53
N HIS A 282 5.25 -1.77 17.99
CA HIS A 282 4.38 -0.84 17.29
C HIS A 282 4.79 0.62 17.43
N ARG A 283 5.26 1.06 18.62
CA ARG A 283 5.84 2.40 18.78
C ARG A 283 7.06 2.58 17.88
N ASP A 284 7.92 1.57 17.80
CA ASP A 284 9.08 1.56 16.91
C ASP A 284 8.65 1.61 15.44
N PHE A 285 7.61 0.84 15.07
CA PHE A 285 7.02 0.88 13.73
C PHE A 285 6.52 2.29 13.37
N MET A 286 5.69 2.90 14.22
CA MET A 286 5.16 4.25 14.00
C MET A 286 6.28 5.29 13.93
N ALA A 287 7.28 5.20 14.82
CA ALA A 287 8.44 6.10 14.82
C ALA A 287 9.27 5.96 13.53
N LEU A 288 9.42 4.75 12.98
CA LEU A 288 10.13 4.50 11.74
C LEU A 288 9.36 5.04 10.53
N ILE A 289 8.10 4.62 10.34
CA ILE A 289 7.35 4.99 9.13
C ILE A 289 7.06 6.49 9.07
N LYS A 290 6.96 7.18 10.21
CA LYS A 290 6.82 8.63 10.25
C LYS A 290 8.07 9.36 9.78
N GLN A 291 9.22 8.69 9.62
CA GLN A 291 10.40 9.28 8.96
C GLN A 291 10.29 9.25 7.43
N ASP A 292 9.26 8.62 6.86
CA ASP A 292 9.09 8.56 5.41
C ASP A 292 9.05 9.97 4.82
N LYS A 293 9.89 10.26 3.83
CA LYS A 293 9.97 11.60 3.21
C LYS A 293 8.64 12.05 2.66
N ARG A 294 7.83 11.13 2.12
CA ARG A 294 6.50 11.46 1.56
C ARG A 294 5.56 11.91 2.68
N TYR A 295 5.59 11.23 3.82
CA TYR A 295 4.84 11.66 5.01
C TYR A 295 5.40 12.94 5.64
N GLN A 296 6.72 13.17 5.57
CA GLN A 296 7.32 14.40 6.09
C GLN A 296 6.91 15.63 5.27
N LEU A 297 6.85 15.48 3.95
CA LEU A 297 6.36 16.51 3.03
C LEU A 297 4.85 16.71 3.13
N ASN A 298 4.10 15.63 3.35
CA ASN A 298 2.64 15.64 3.40
C ASN A 298 2.13 14.78 4.57
N LYS A 299 1.66 15.42 5.65
CA LYS A 299 1.11 14.70 6.82
C LYS A 299 -0.19 13.95 6.51
N GLY A 300 -0.83 14.22 5.37
CA GLY A 300 -1.94 13.46 4.82
C GLY A 300 -1.53 12.28 3.93
N TYR A 301 -0.23 11.97 3.83
CA TYR A 301 0.27 10.87 3.02
C TYR A 301 -0.39 9.54 3.40
N ARG A 302 -0.90 8.86 2.36
CA ARG A 302 -1.46 7.52 2.48
C ARG A 302 -0.36 6.50 2.28
N PHE A 303 -0.08 5.72 3.30
CA PHE A 303 0.87 4.62 3.28
C PHE A 303 0.35 3.46 2.44
N VAL A 304 1.25 2.95 1.62
CA VAL A 304 1.09 1.70 0.88
C VAL A 304 1.50 0.54 1.78
N THR A 305 0.69 -0.50 1.85
CA THR A 305 1.04 -1.76 2.51
C THR A 305 0.75 -2.93 1.60
N THR A 306 1.71 -3.84 1.53
CA THR A 306 1.63 -5.07 0.74
C THR A 306 1.41 -6.23 1.70
N ILE A 307 0.46 -7.10 1.42
CA ILE A 307 0.17 -8.30 2.20
C ILE A 307 0.30 -9.49 1.26
N ILE A 308 1.21 -10.41 1.56
CA ILE A 308 1.53 -11.54 0.68
C ILE A 308 1.54 -12.87 1.43
N PRO A 309 1.21 -13.99 0.75
CA PRO A 309 1.33 -15.33 1.32
C PRO A 309 2.81 -15.73 1.43
N GLY A 310 3.24 -16.20 2.60
CA GLY A 310 4.61 -16.66 2.82
C GLY A 310 4.95 -17.92 2.02
N ASP A 311 4.02 -18.87 1.91
CA ASP A 311 4.18 -20.11 1.15
C ASP A 311 4.42 -19.83 -0.34
N ASP A 312 3.66 -18.90 -0.92
CA ASP A 312 3.82 -18.48 -2.31
C ASP A 312 5.14 -17.71 -2.53
N LEU A 313 5.55 -16.85 -1.58
CA LEU A 313 6.86 -16.20 -1.60
C LEU A 313 8.00 -17.23 -1.64
N VAL A 314 7.98 -18.21 -0.74
CA VAL A 314 9.02 -19.24 -0.63
C VAL A 314 9.03 -20.14 -1.86
N ARG A 315 7.86 -20.52 -2.38
CA ARG A 315 7.73 -21.34 -3.59
C ARG A 315 8.29 -20.64 -4.83
N GLN A 316 8.05 -19.35 -4.99
CA GLN A 316 8.49 -18.59 -6.17
C GLN A 316 9.94 -18.09 -6.04
N PHE A 317 10.38 -17.77 -4.83
CA PHE A 317 11.69 -17.22 -4.54
C PHE A 317 12.27 -17.91 -3.28
N PRO A 318 12.85 -19.12 -3.41
CA PRO A 318 13.45 -19.83 -2.29
C PRO A 318 14.69 -19.10 -1.74
N ALA A 319 15.07 -19.44 -0.50
CA ALA A 319 16.27 -18.91 0.18
C ALA A 319 17.58 -19.45 -0.42
#